data_AF-A0A340WZI4-F1
#
_entry.id   AF-A0A340WZI4-F1
#
_cell.length_a   1.000
_cell.length_b   1.000
_cell.length_c   1.000
_cell.angle_alpha   90.00
_cell.angle_beta   90.00
_cell.angle_gamma   90.00
#
_symmetry.space_group_name_H-M   'P 1'
#
loop_
_entity.id
_entity.type
_entity.pdbx_description
1 polymer ?
#
loop_
_entity_poly.entity_id
_entity_poly.type
_entity_poly.pdbx_seq_one_letter_code
_entity_poly.pdbx_strand_id
1 'polypeptide(L)'
;MESIFHEKQEGSLCAQHCLNNLLQGEYFSPVELSSIAHQLDEEERMRMAEGGVTSEDYRTFLQQPSGNMDDSGFFSIQVISNALKVWGLELILFNSPEYQRLRIDPINERSFICNYKEHWFTVRKLGKQWFNLNSLLTGPELISDTYLALFLAQLQQEGYSIFVVKGDLPDCEADQLLQMIRVQQMHRPKLIGEELAQLKEQRVQKTDLERVLEANDGSGMLDEDEEDLQRALALSRQEIDLEDEEADLRRAIQLSMQGTSRNICQDIPQTSGTHLTSEELRKRREAYFENHSSEVYEGKF
;
A
#
# COMPACT_ATOMS: atom_id res chain seq x y z
N MET A 1 -14.88 -17.17 0.51
CA MET A 1 -14.45 -15.96 -0.25
C MET A 1 -15.18 -15.85 -1.56
N GLU A 2 -15.52 -16.96 -2.23
CA GLU A 2 -16.21 -16.96 -3.53
C GLU A 2 -17.60 -16.29 -3.53
N SER A 3 -18.25 -16.19 -2.37
CA SER A 3 -19.54 -15.52 -2.21
C SER A 3 -19.45 -14.01 -2.00
N ILE A 4 -18.24 -13.46 -1.77
CA ILE A 4 -18.06 -12.02 -1.59
C ILE A 4 -18.07 -11.36 -2.97
N PHE A 5 -19.00 -10.43 -3.16
CA PHE A 5 -19.00 -9.62 -4.37
C PHE A 5 -17.81 -8.66 -4.32
N HIS A 6 -16.95 -8.74 -5.34
CA HIS A 6 -15.78 -7.88 -5.50
C HIS A 6 -15.60 -7.52 -6.97
N GLU A 7 -16.04 -6.32 -7.32
CA GLU A 7 -15.84 -5.72 -8.62
C GLU A 7 -14.43 -5.12 -8.70
N LYS A 8 -13.66 -5.60 -9.67
CA LYS A 8 -12.30 -5.12 -9.95
C LYS A 8 -12.40 -3.88 -10.82
N GLN A 9 -11.52 -2.93 -10.57
CA GLN A 9 -11.51 -1.71 -11.36
C GLN A 9 -10.87 -1.90 -12.71
N GLU A 10 -11.58 -1.43 -13.74
CA GLU A 10 -11.07 -1.26 -15.09
C GLU A 10 -11.02 0.23 -15.41
N GLY A 11 -9.81 0.76 -15.69
CA GLY A 11 -9.62 2.20 -15.90
C GLY A 11 -9.64 3.02 -14.61
N SER A 12 -10.25 4.21 -14.64
CA SER A 12 -10.23 5.19 -13.54
C SER A 12 -11.55 5.28 -12.75
N LEU A 13 -12.49 4.36 -12.99
CA LEU A 13 -13.86 4.38 -12.45
C LEU A 13 -13.96 3.90 -10.98
N CYS A 14 -13.05 4.36 -10.12
CA CYS A 14 -12.95 3.89 -8.73
C CYS A 14 -14.23 4.10 -7.91
N ALA A 15 -15.00 5.18 -8.15
CA ALA A 15 -16.22 5.47 -7.38
C ALA A 15 -17.34 4.45 -7.64
N GLN A 16 -17.49 3.97 -8.87
CA GLN A 16 -18.45 2.91 -9.22
C GLN A 16 -18.13 1.65 -8.41
N HIS A 17 -16.90 1.14 -8.56
CA HIS A 17 -16.48 -0.10 -7.93
C HIS A 17 -16.50 0.01 -6.40
N CYS A 18 -16.15 1.18 -5.86
CA CYS A 18 -16.27 1.48 -4.43
C CYS A 18 -17.72 1.30 -3.93
N LEU A 19 -18.70 1.91 -4.61
CA LEU A 19 -20.12 1.83 -4.26
C LEU A 19 -20.70 0.42 -4.45
N ASN A 20 -20.37 -0.25 -5.56
CA ASN A 20 -20.85 -1.60 -5.84
C ASN A 20 -20.27 -2.63 -4.85
N ASN A 21 -18.98 -2.51 -4.52
CA ASN A 21 -18.36 -3.33 -3.47
C ASN A 21 -18.98 -3.05 -2.10
N LEU A 22 -19.31 -1.79 -1.82
CA LEU A 22 -20.00 -1.40 -0.59
C LEU A 22 -21.39 -1.99 -0.50
N LEU A 23 -22.17 -2.01 -1.58
CA LEU A 23 -23.52 -2.56 -1.59
C LEU A 23 -23.56 -4.07 -1.85
N GLN A 24 -22.41 -4.67 -2.18
CA GLN A 24 -22.26 -6.09 -2.53
C GLN A 24 -23.11 -6.49 -3.75
N GLY A 25 -23.09 -5.64 -4.79
CA GLY A 25 -23.74 -5.90 -6.07
C GLY A 25 -23.53 -4.77 -7.08
N GLU A 26 -23.86 -5.03 -8.34
CA GLU A 26 -23.76 -4.07 -9.45
C GLU A 26 -24.96 -3.11 -9.46
N TYR A 27 -24.99 -2.18 -8.52
CA TYR A 27 -26.10 -1.23 -8.37
C TYR A 27 -25.90 0.09 -9.11
N PHE A 28 -24.65 0.48 -9.31
CA PHE A 28 -24.29 1.72 -9.98
C PHE A 28 -23.44 1.44 -11.21
N SER A 29 -23.75 2.19 -12.27
CA SER A 29 -22.97 2.28 -13.50
C SER A 29 -22.33 3.67 -13.64
N PRO A 30 -21.31 3.83 -14.51
CA PRO A 30 -20.72 5.14 -14.78
C PRO A 30 -21.74 6.18 -15.27
N VAL A 31 -22.73 5.71 -16.03
CA VAL A 31 -23.77 6.56 -16.62
C VAL A 31 -24.69 7.11 -15.53
N GLU A 32 -25.05 6.29 -14.55
CA GLU A 32 -25.86 6.72 -13.40
C GLU A 32 -25.09 7.70 -12.51
N LEU A 33 -23.82 7.43 -12.22
CA LEU A 33 -22.99 8.35 -11.43
C LEU A 33 -22.77 9.69 -12.15
N SER A 34 -22.57 9.67 -13.47
CA SER A 34 -22.50 10.88 -14.30
C SER A 34 -23.81 11.66 -14.28
N SER A 35 -24.95 10.97 -14.31
CA SER A 35 -26.27 11.61 -14.20
C SER A 35 -26.45 12.30 -12.83
N ILE A 36 -26.00 11.67 -11.75
CA ILE A 36 -26.02 12.26 -10.40
C ILE A 36 -25.08 13.47 -10.33
N ALA A 37 -23.89 13.40 -10.93
CA ALA A 37 -22.94 14.51 -10.99
C ALA A 37 -23.54 15.72 -11.73
N HIS A 38 -24.17 15.51 -12.89
CA HIS A 38 -24.83 16.57 -13.63
C HIS A 38 -26.01 17.20 -12.88
N GLN A 39 -26.79 16.39 -12.14
CA GLN A 39 -27.85 16.92 -11.29
C GLN A 39 -27.30 17.81 -10.16
N LEU A 40 -26.19 17.38 -9.54
CA LEU A 40 -25.51 18.18 -8.53
C LEU A 40 -25.00 19.51 -9.09
N ASP A 41 -24.36 19.48 -10.27
CA ASP A 41 -23.89 20.70 -10.93
C ASP A 41 -25.05 21.66 -11.25
N GLU A 42 -26.21 21.12 -11.66
CA GLU A 42 -27.42 21.91 -11.92
C GLU A 42 -28.00 22.52 -10.62
N GLU A 43 -28.04 21.76 -9.53
CA GLU A 43 -28.48 22.26 -8.23
C GLU A 43 -27.55 23.35 -7.69
N GLU A 44 -26.24 23.19 -7.85
CA GLU A 44 -25.23 24.20 -7.51
C GLU A 44 -25.41 25.45 -8.39
N ARG A 45 -25.65 25.27 -9.70
CA ARG A 45 -25.95 26.36 -10.63
C ARG A 45 -27.20 27.14 -10.22
N MET A 46 -28.28 26.44 -9.89
CA MET A 46 -29.53 27.07 -9.48
C MET A 46 -29.37 27.83 -8.16
N ARG A 47 -28.62 27.29 -7.18
CA ARG A 47 -28.29 28.03 -5.95
C ARG A 47 -27.44 29.26 -6.21
N MET A 48 -26.48 29.19 -7.14
CA MET A 48 -25.70 30.36 -7.53
C MET A 48 -26.55 31.42 -8.25
N ALA A 49 -27.56 30.99 -9.03
CA ALA A 49 -28.51 31.89 -9.69
C ALA A 49 -29.38 32.69 -8.69
N GLU A 50 -29.68 32.13 -7.50
CA GLU A 50 -30.37 32.85 -6.41
C GLU A 50 -29.54 34.04 -5.89
N GLY A 51 -28.21 33.96 -5.96
CA GLY A 51 -27.28 35.06 -5.65
C GLY A 51 -27.20 36.14 -6.73
N GLY A 52 -27.93 35.98 -7.84
CA GLY A 52 -27.99 36.92 -8.95
C GLY A 52 -27.28 36.41 -10.21
N VAL A 53 -28.04 36.09 -11.25
CA VAL A 53 -27.56 35.60 -12.55
C VAL A 53 -26.65 36.56 -13.32
N THR A 54 -26.60 37.83 -12.92
CA THR A 54 -25.69 38.85 -13.49
C THR A 54 -24.39 39.02 -12.70
N SER A 55 -24.21 38.30 -11.58
CA SER A 55 -22.98 38.34 -10.79
C SER A 55 -21.80 37.78 -11.57
N GLU A 56 -20.61 38.32 -11.31
CA GLU A 56 -19.34 37.82 -11.83
C GLU A 56 -19.09 36.38 -11.38
N ASP A 57 -19.53 36.03 -10.16
CA ASP A 57 -19.41 34.67 -9.61
C ASP A 57 -20.22 33.64 -10.40
N TYR A 58 -21.46 33.99 -10.80
CA TYR A 58 -22.30 33.11 -11.62
C TYR A 58 -21.72 32.89 -13.02
N ARG A 59 -21.16 33.95 -13.63
CA ARG A 59 -20.48 33.86 -14.92
C ARG A 59 -19.21 33.01 -14.85
N THR A 60 -18.45 33.14 -13.76
CA THR A 60 -17.24 32.35 -13.52
C THR A 60 -17.59 30.88 -13.32
N PHE A 61 -18.62 30.59 -12.52
CA PHE A 61 -19.12 29.24 -12.30
C PHE A 61 -19.57 28.56 -13.61
N LEU A 62 -20.27 29.28 -14.49
CA LEU A 62 -20.67 28.75 -15.81
C LEU A 62 -19.50 28.42 -16.75
N GLN A 63 -18.33 29.05 -16.55
CA GLN A 63 -17.14 28.79 -17.35
C GLN A 63 -16.27 27.68 -16.76
N GLN A 64 -16.48 27.32 -15.50
CA GLN A 64 -15.73 26.24 -14.86
C GLN A 64 -16.25 24.88 -15.34
N PRO A 65 -15.34 23.90 -15.56
CA PRO A 65 -15.74 22.52 -15.77
C PRO A 65 -16.45 21.97 -14.52
N SER A 66 -17.22 20.89 -14.69
CA SER A 66 -17.89 20.22 -13.57
C SER A 66 -16.87 19.88 -12.47
N GLY A 67 -17.15 20.33 -11.25
CA GLY A 67 -16.36 19.93 -10.08
C GLY A 67 -16.71 18.52 -9.58
N ASN A 68 -17.81 17.95 -10.08
CA ASN A 68 -18.37 16.69 -9.61
C ASN A 68 -17.94 15.49 -10.46
N MET A 69 -17.54 15.72 -11.71
CA MET A 69 -17.05 14.71 -12.63
C MET A 69 -15.92 15.28 -13.49
N ASP A 70 -14.78 14.59 -13.53
CA ASP A 70 -13.67 14.91 -14.46
C ASP A 70 -13.71 14.02 -15.70
N ASP A 71 -13.11 14.49 -16.80
CA ASP A 71 -12.98 13.77 -18.09
C ASP A 71 -12.21 12.44 -17.94
N SER A 72 -11.42 12.31 -16.88
CA SER A 72 -10.71 11.09 -16.51
C SER A 72 -11.61 10.03 -15.86
N GLY A 73 -12.85 10.36 -15.48
CA GLY A 73 -13.79 9.45 -14.80
C GLY A 73 -13.71 9.46 -13.26
N PHE A 74 -13.09 10.49 -12.68
CA PHE A 74 -13.12 10.72 -11.24
C PHE A 74 -14.42 11.38 -10.82
N PHE A 75 -14.96 10.93 -9.67
CA PHE A 75 -16.17 11.48 -9.08
C PHE A 75 -15.87 12.10 -7.71
N SER A 76 -16.51 13.23 -7.45
CA SER A 76 -16.41 13.92 -6.16
C SER A 76 -17.10 13.12 -5.03
N ILE A 77 -16.76 13.47 -3.79
CA ILE A 77 -17.42 12.93 -2.60
C ILE A 77 -18.91 13.24 -2.56
N GLN A 78 -19.35 14.35 -3.16
CA GLN A 78 -20.76 14.74 -3.17
C GLN A 78 -21.59 13.76 -4.00
N VAL A 79 -21.05 13.30 -5.13
CA VAL A 79 -21.69 12.27 -5.98
C VAL A 79 -21.88 10.98 -5.19
N ILE A 80 -20.83 10.52 -4.49
CA ILE A 80 -20.87 9.32 -3.63
C ILE A 80 -21.90 9.50 -2.51
N SER A 81 -21.91 10.67 -1.85
CA SER A 81 -22.85 10.97 -0.78
C SER A 81 -24.31 10.93 -1.27
N ASN A 82 -24.61 11.56 -2.41
CA ASN A 82 -25.96 11.54 -2.97
C ASN A 82 -26.38 10.15 -3.47
N ALA A 83 -25.47 9.39 -4.09
CA ALA A 83 -25.72 8.01 -4.47
C ALA A 83 -26.14 7.16 -3.25
N LEU A 84 -25.44 7.32 -2.12
CA LEU A 84 -25.77 6.63 -0.87
C LEU A 84 -27.07 7.10 -0.22
N LYS A 85 -27.41 8.38 -0.32
CA LYS A 85 -28.67 8.91 0.22
C LYS A 85 -29.91 8.25 -0.38
N VAL A 86 -29.86 7.84 -1.66
CA VAL A 86 -30.97 7.12 -2.32
C VAL A 86 -31.27 5.80 -1.60
N TRP A 87 -30.26 5.19 -0.97
CA TRP A 87 -30.35 3.97 -0.18
C TRP A 87 -30.64 4.23 1.31
N GLY A 88 -30.88 5.48 1.72
CA GLY A 88 -31.01 5.85 3.13
C GLY A 88 -29.70 5.73 3.91
N LEU A 89 -28.56 5.73 3.21
CA LEU A 89 -27.24 5.67 3.82
C LEU A 89 -26.65 7.08 3.95
N GLU A 90 -26.03 7.35 5.09
CA GLU A 90 -25.37 8.60 5.40
C GLU A 90 -23.86 8.41 5.46
N LEU A 91 -23.11 9.40 4.97
CA LEU A 91 -21.66 9.37 4.92
C LEU A 91 -21.08 10.43 5.85
N ILE A 92 -20.42 10.00 6.92
CA ILE A 92 -19.89 10.87 7.97
C ILE A 92 -18.36 10.80 7.99
N LEU A 93 -17.68 11.95 8.01
CA LEU A 93 -16.22 11.97 8.11
C LEU A 93 -15.77 11.39 9.47
N PHE A 94 -14.87 10.42 9.44
CA PHE A 94 -14.36 9.73 10.64
C PHE A 94 -13.63 10.69 11.58
N ASN A 95 -12.96 11.70 11.03
CA ASN A 95 -12.26 12.74 11.80
C ASN A 95 -13.16 13.89 12.26
N SER A 96 -14.46 13.83 11.99
CA SER A 96 -15.36 14.89 12.43
C SER A 96 -15.41 14.95 13.97
N PRO A 97 -15.44 16.16 14.56
CA PRO A 97 -15.57 16.32 16.02
C PRO A 97 -16.87 15.69 16.56
N GLU A 98 -17.91 15.60 15.73
CA GLU A 98 -19.16 14.92 16.07
C GLU A 98 -18.95 13.42 16.25
N TYR A 99 -18.32 12.77 15.27
CA TYR A 99 -18.06 11.33 15.34
C TYR A 99 -17.09 10.98 16.48
N GLN A 100 -16.01 11.76 16.66
CA GLN A 100 -15.04 11.53 17.74
C GLN A 100 -15.64 11.68 19.14
N ARG A 101 -16.64 12.55 19.32
CA ARG A 101 -17.34 12.72 20.60
C ARG A 101 -18.16 11.49 20.99
N LEU A 102 -18.65 10.73 20.01
CA LEU A 102 -19.44 9.52 20.26
C LEU A 102 -18.58 8.36 20.80
N ARG A 103 -17.25 8.44 20.67
CA ARG A 103 -16.29 7.40 21.13
C ARG A 103 -16.69 5.98 20.72
N ILE A 104 -17.22 5.84 19.50
CA ILE A 104 -17.62 4.54 18.95
C ILE A 104 -16.37 3.81 18.51
N ASP A 105 -16.20 2.57 18.99
CA ASP A 105 -15.13 1.71 18.51
C ASP A 105 -15.33 1.38 17.03
N PRO A 106 -14.32 1.56 16.15
CA PRO A 106 -14.46 1.32 14.71
C PRO A 106 -14.93 -0.09 14.34
N ILE A 107 -14.67 -1.09 15.19
CA ILE A 107 -15.09 -2.48 15.00
C ILE A 107 -16.63 -2.68 15.03
N ASN A 108 -17.35 -1.74 15.64
CA ASN A 108 -18.81 -1.78 15.77
C ASN A 108 -19.53 -1.20 14.55
N GLU A 109 -18.80 -0.51 13.67
CA GLU A 109 -19.35 -0.04 12.41
C GLU A 109 -19.59 -1.19 11.42
N ARG A 110 -20.36 -0.91 10.37
CA ARG A 110 -20.64 -1.88 9.31
C ARG A 110 -19.72 -1.70 8.10
N SER A 111 -19.32 -0.47 7.81
CA SER A 111 -18.50 -0.16 6.64
C SER A 111 -17.86 1.23 6.69
N PHE A 112 -16.75 1.35 5.98
CA PHE A 112 -16.02 2.58 5.74
C PHE A 112 -15.76 2.76 4.25
N ILE A 113 -15.72 4.01 3.81
CA ILE A 113 -15.20 4.41 2.51
C ILE A 113 -13.94 5.24 2.76
N CYS A 114 -12.88 4.93 2.05
CA CYS A 114 -11.61 5.62 2.17
C CYS A 114 -11.27 6.28 0.83
N ASN A 115 -10.71 7.49 0.90
CA ASN A 115 -10.13 8.19 -0.24
C ASN A 115 -8.66 8.48 -0.02
N TYR A 116 -7.84 8.18 -1.02
CA TYR A 116 -6.48 8.70 -1.10
C TYR A 116 -6.13 9.11 -2.51
N LYS A 117 -5.69 10.36 -2.67
CA LYS A 117 -5.26 10.94 -3.95
C LYS A 117 -6.22 10.56 -5.09
N GLU A 118 -7.51 10.83 -4.88
CA GLU A 118 -8.58 10.61 -5.86
C GLU A 118 -8.96 9.13 -6.08
N HIS A 119 -8.38 8.19 -5.34
CA HIS A 119 -8.78 6.79 -5.36
C HIS A 119 -9.76 6.44 -4.22
N TRP A 120 -10.92 5.92 -4.58
CA TRP A 120 -11.95 5.47 -3.66
C TRP A 120 -11.91 3.94 -3.45
N PHE A 121 -12.00 3.50 -2.21
CA PHE A 121 -12.19 2.09 -1.89
C PHE A 121 -13.03 1.86 -0.64
N THR A 122 -13.60 0.67 -0.54
CA THR A 122 -14.50 0.28 0.54
C THR A 122 -13.83 -0.71 1.48
N VAL A 123 -14.10 -0.54 2.77
CA VAL A 123 -13.84 -1.54 3.81
C VAL A 123 -15.17 -1.92 4.44
N ARG A 124 -15.65 -3.15 4.24
CA ARG A 124 -16.97 -3.60 4.71
C ARG A 124 -16.83 -4.79 5.66
N LYS A 125 -17.64 -4.80 6.70
CA LYS A 125 -17.83 -5.95 7.58
C LYS A 125 -18.82 -6.90 6.93
N LEU A 126 -18.40 -8.14 6.71
CA LEU A 126 -19.22 -9.23 6.19
C LEU A 126 -19.20 -10.38 7.20
N GLY A 127 -20.38 -10.72 7.70
CA GLY A 127 -20.59 -11.62 8.84
C GLY A 127 -19.91 -11.09 10.10
N LYS A 128 -18.80 -11.73 10.47
CA LYS A 128 -18.02 -11.39 11.68
C LYS A 128 -16.60 -10.94 11.36
N GLN A 129 -16.31 -10.61 10.10
CA GLN A 129 -14.96 -10.29 9.64
C GLN A 129 -14.95 -9.05 8.77
N TRP A 130 -13.84 -8.34 8.76
CA TRP A 130 -13.63 -7.15 7.95
C TRP A 130 -12.92 -7.49 6.66
N PHE A 131 -13.31 -6.83 5.58
CA PHE A 131 -12.67 -7.00 4.29
C PHE A 131 -12.37 -5.64 3.66
N ASN A 132 -11.14 -5.49 3.19
CA ASN A 132 -10.75 -4.43 2.28
C ASN A 132 -11.11 -4.86 0.85
N LEU A 133 -12.03 -4.11 0.25
CA LEU A 133 -12.59 -4.33 -1.07
C LEU A 133 -12.06 -3.27 -2.05
N ASN A 134 -10.79 -2.91 -1.91
CA ASN A 134 -10.11 -2.06 -2.87
C ASN A 134 -10.14 -2.71 -4.25
N SER A 135 -10.76 -2.02 -5.19
CA SER A 135 -10.98 -2.45 -6.57
C SER A 135 -9.67 -2.70 -7.33
N LEU A 136 -8.56 -2.12 -6.87
CA LEU A 136 -7.20 -2.37 -7.38
C LEU A 136 -6.61 -3.70 -6.89
N LEU A 137 -7.27 -4.41 -5.97
CA LEU A 137 -6.83 -5.74 -5.52
C LEU A 137 -7.40 -6.83 -6.43
N THR A 138 -6.65 -7.93 -6.56
CA THR A 138 -7.12 -9.13 -7.28
C THR A 138 -8.30 -9.83 -6.60
N GLY A 139 -8.63 -9.46 -5.37
CA GLY A 139 -9.78 -9.95 -4.62
C GLY A 139 -9.88 -9.32 -3.23
N PRO A 140 -10.88 -9.72 -2.43
CA PRO A 140 -11.10 -9.19 -1.09
C PRO A 140 -9.94 -9.54 -0.15
N GLU A 141 -9.42 -8.54 0.57
CA GLU A 141 -8.39 -8.72 1.58
C GLU A 141 -9.01 -8.79 2.98
N LEU A 142 -8.72 -9.86 3.72
CA LEU A 142 -9.20 -10.06 5.08
C LEU A 142 -8.45 -9.16 6.06
N ILE A 143 -9.21 -8.39 6.83
CA ILE A 143 -8.74 -7.57 7.95
C ILE A 143 -9.26 -8.18 9.25
N SER A 144 -8.37 -8.38 10.22
CA SER A 144 -8.77 -8.83 11.56
C SER A 144 -9.25 -7.66 12.42
N ASP A 145 -10.12 -7.92 13.38
CA ASP A 145 -10.65 -6.89 14.29
C ASP A 145 -9.53 -6.13 15.03
N THR A 146 -8.47 -6.83 15.43
CA THR A 146 -7.31 -6.23 16.10
C THR A 146 -6.46 -5.40 15.15
N TYR A 147 -6.42 -5.75 13.86
CA TYR A 147 -5.67 -5.01 12.85
C TYR A 147 -6.45 -3.82 12.29
N LEU A 148 -7.80 -3.85 12.29
CA LEU A 148 -8.64 -2.78 11.74
C LEU A 148 -8.30 -1.41 12.31
N ALA A 149 -8.17 -1.30 13.64
CA ALA A 149 -7.87 -0.03 14.29
C ALA A 149 -6.50 0.52 13.85
N LEU A 150 -5.50 -0.36 13.71
CA LEU A 150 -4.18 0.02 13.23
C LEU A 150 -4.22 0.43 11.76
N PHE A 151 -4.95 -0.33 10.93
CA PHE A 151 -5.15 -0.03 9.53
C PHE A 151 -5.77 1.36 9.33
N LEU A 152 -6.88 1.67 10.01
CA LEU A 152 -7.52 2.99 9.93
C LEU A 152 -6.59 4.10 10.45
N ALA A 153 -5.87 3.87 11.54
CA ALA A 153 -4.92 4.84 12.07
C ALA A 153 -3.75 5.12 11.10
N GLN A 154 -3.28 4.09 10.39
CA GLN A 154 -2.26 4.24 9.35
C GLN A 154 -2.80 5.07 8.18
N LEU A 155 -4.00 4.77 7.70
CA LEU A 155 -4.64 5.55 6.63
C LEU A 155 -4.76 7.03 7.02
N GLN A 156 -5.15 7.35 8.25
CA GLN A 156 -5.18 8.74 8.73
C GLN A 156 -3.81 9.42 8.69
N GLN A 157 -2.75 8.73 9.11
CA GLN A 157 -1.37 9.27 9.12
C GLN A 157 -0.84 9.50 7.70
N GLU A 158 -1.21 8.64 6.75
CA GLU A 158 -0.87 8.78 5.35
C GLU A 158 -1.68 9.88 4.65
N GLY A 159 -2.69 10.45 5.32
CA GLY A 159 -3.52 11.54 4.81
C GLY A 159 -4.79 11.11 4.08
N TYR A 160 -5.25 9.87 4.29
CA TYR A 160 -6.51 9.39 3.74
C TYR A 160 -7.69 10.11 4.40
N SER A 161 -8.70 10.42 3.59
CA SER A 161 -10.01 10.82 4.11
C SER A 161 -10.85 9.57 4.31
N ILE A 162 -11.17 9.27 5.56
CA ILE A 162 -11.97 8.10 5.95
C ILE A 162 -13.38 8.55 6.29
N PHE A 163 -14.36 7.87 5.73
CA PHE A 163 -15.76 8.12 5.92
C PHE A 163 -16.46 6.88 6.46
N VAL A 164 -17.28 7.06 7.47
CA VAL A 164 -18.13 6.02 8.06
C VAL A 164 -19.47 6.05 7.35
N VAL A 165 -19.92 4.88 6.89
CA VAL A 165 -21.24 4.75 6.28
C VAL A 165 -22.23 4.31 7.37
N LYS A 166 -23.21 5.17 7.65
CA LYS A 166 -24.28 4.92 8.60
C LYS A 166 -25.57 4.56 7.87
N GLY A 167 -26.33 3.63 8.44
CA GLY A 167 -27.61 3.17 7.89
C GLY A 167 -27.63 1.65 7.64
N ASP A 168 -28.73 1.19 7.06
CA ASP A 168 -28.96 -0.22 6.80
C ASP A 168 -28.48 -0.60 5.40
N LEU A 169 -27.34 -1.27 5.34
CA LEU A 169 -26.80 -1.84 4.10
C LEU A 169 -27.71 -2.97 3.61
N PRO A 170 -27.84 -3.16 2.28
CA PRO A 170 -28.60 -4.26 1.72
C PRO A 170 -28.01 -5.61 2.16
N ASP A 171 -28.92 -6.56 2.38
CA ASP A 171 -28.58 -7.95 2.68
C ASP A 171 -27.85 -8.57 1.48
N CYS A 172 -26.80 -9.34 1.76
CA CYS A 172 -26.03 -10.03 0.74
C CYS A 172 -25.76 -11.47 1.15
N GLU A 173 -25.62 -12.36 0.17
CA GLU A 173 -25.36 -13.79 0.39
C GLU A 173 -24.04 -14.01 1.14
N ALA A 174 -23.04 -13.16 0.86
CA ALA A 174 -21.76 -13.15 1.56
C ALA A 174 -21.94 -13.02 3.07
N ASP A 175 -22.79 -12.10 3.53
CA ASP A 175 -23.00 -11.86 4.96
C ASP A 175 -23.60 -13.09 5.63
N GLN A 176 -24.64 -13.68 5.03
CA GLN A 176 -25.32 -14.86 5.56
C GLN A 176 -24.37 -16.06 5.72
N LEU A 177 -23.53 -16.31 4.72
CA LEU A 177 -22.56 -17.41 4.75
C LEU A 177 -21.42 -17.14 5.77
N LEU A 178 -20.92 -15.91 5.81
CA LEU A 178 -19.80 -15.52 6.69
C LEU A 178 -20.20 -15.35 8.15
N GLN A 179 -21.50 -15.30 8.45
CA GLN A 179 -22.00 -15.45 9.81
C GLN A 179 -21.77 -16.87 10.36
N MET A 180 -21.83 -17.89 9.48
CA MET A 180 -21.69 -19.30 9.83
C MET A 180 -20.24 -19.81 9.70
N ILE A 181 -19.51 -19.33 8.69
CA ILE A 181 -18.17 -19.82 8.35
C ILE A 181 -17.17 -18.67 8.42
N ARG A 182 -16.08 -18.87 9.18
CA ARG A 182 -14.96 -17.92 9.20
C ARG A 182 -14.03 -18.18 8.02
N VAL A 183 -13.75 -17.14 7.24
CA VAL A 183 -12.78 -17.16 6.18
C VAL A 183 -11.37 -17.11 6.76
N GLN A 184 -10.52 -18.04 6.30
CA GLN A 184 -9.08 -17.97 6.48
C GLN A 184 -8.45 -17.58 5.15
N GLN A 185 -7.69 -16.50 5.15
CA GLN A 185 -6.94 -16.07 3.97
C GLN A 185 -5.53 -16.65 4.03
N MET A 186 -5.23 -17.56 3.11
CA MET A 186 -3.90 -18.19 3.01
C MET A 186 -2.87 -17.25 2.36
N HIS A 187 -3.30 -16.43 1.40
CA HIS A 187 -2.46 -15.46 0.71
C HIS A 187 -3.16 -14.11 0.60
N ARG A 188 -2.42 -13.03 0.88
CA ARG A 188 -2.87 -11.65 0.67
C ARG A 188 -3.09 -11.41 -0.83
N PRO A 189 -4.17 -10.73 -1.25
CA PRO A 189 -4.37 -10.45 -2.67
C PRO A 189 -3.35 -9.40 -3.11
N LYS A 190 -2.89 -9.52 -4.35
CA LYS A 190 -1.92 -8.60 -4.96
C LYS A 190 -2.63 -7.42 -5.60
N LEU A 191 -1.88 -6.35 -5.87
CA LEU A 191 -2.39 -5.25 -6.69
C LEU A 191 -2.49 -5.71 -8.15
N ILE A 192 -3.56 -5.30 -8.83
CA ILE A 192 -3.76 -5.53 -10.26
C ILE A 192 -2.60 -4.86 -11.01
N GLY A 193 -1.87 -5.64 -11.82
CA GLY A 193 -0.69 -5.20 -12.55
C GLY A 193 0.66 -5.57 -11.92
N GLU A 194 0.70 -5.95 -10.64
CA GLU A 194 1.93 -6.42 -9.99
C GLU A 194 2.44 -7.74 -10.61
N GLU A 195 1.51 -8.61 -11.02
CA GLU A 195 1.83 -9.87 -11.69
C GLU A 195 2.42 -9.65 -13.10
N LEU A 196 1.97 -8.60 -13.80
CA LEU A 196 2.56 -8.19 -15.07
C LEU A 196 3.95 -7.58 -14.90
N ALA A 197 4.20 -6.88 -13.79
CA ALA A 197 5.52 -6.35 -13.45
C ALA A 197 6.50 -7.51 -13.13
N GLN A 198 6.08 -8.46 -12.28
CA GLN A 198 6.86 -9.65 -11.94
C GLN A 198 7.13 -10.52 -13.19
N LEU A 199 6.15 -10.71 -14.08
CA LEU A 199 6.34 -11.43 -15.34
C LEU A 199 7.25 -10.69 -16.32
N LYS A 200 7.18 -9.36 -16.39
CA LYS A 200 8.12 -8.55 -17.18
C LYS A 200 9.54 -8.65 -16.62
N GLU A 201 9.71 -8.55 -15.31
CA GLU A 201 11.01 -8.72 -14.65
C GLU A 201 11.59 -10.11 -14.88
N GLN A 202 10.78 -11.16 -14.75
CA GLN A 202 11.19 -12.53 -15.06
C GLN A 202 11.54 -12.72 -16.53
N ARG A 203 10.81 -12.05 -17.45
CA ARG A 203 11.09 -12.12 -18.89
C ARG A 203 12.37 -11.37 -19.26
N VAL A 204 12.64 -10.23 -18.62
CA VAL A 204 13.90 -9.48 -18.77
C VAL A 204 15.08 -10.30 -18.24
N GLN A 205 14.95 -10.90 -17.05
CA GLN A 205 15.98 -11.80 -16.50
C GLN A 205 16.22 -13.01 -17.39
N LYS A 206 15.17 -13.59 -17.98
CA LYS A 206 15.30 -14.72 -18.92
C LYS A 206 15.99 -14.32 -20.22
N THR A 207 15.69 -13.13 -20.76
CA THR A 207 16.38 -12.63 -21.98
C THR A 207 17.83 -12.25 -21.71
N ASP A 208 18.17 -11.76 -20.51
CA ASP A 208 19.55 -11.48 -20.13
C ASP A 208 20.35 -12.78 -19.97
N LEU A 209 19.73 -13.82 -19.41
CA LEU A 209 20.34 -15.15 -19.31
C LEU A 209 20.54 -15.81 -20.68
N GLU A 210 19.55 -15.71 -21.59
CA GLU A 210 19.65 -16.23 -22.97
C GLU A 210 20.72 -15.47 -23.78
N ARG A 211 20.87 -14.15 -23.61
CA ARG A 211 21.95 -13.38 -24.28
C ARG A 211 23.36 -13.73 -23.81
N VAL A 212 23.52 -14.03 -22.52
CA VAL A 212 24.82 -14.49 -21.98
C VAL A 212 25.17 -15.88 -22.53
N LEU A 213 24.17 -16.73 -22.77
CA LEU A 213 24.36 -18.06 -23.35
C LEU A 213 24.63 -18.02 -24.87
N GLU A 214 23.96 -17.14 -25.62
CA GLU A 214 24.17 -16.99 -27.07
C GLU A 214 25.52 -16.32 -27.44
N ALA A 215 26.08 -15.50 -26.56
CA ALA A 215 27.43 -14.94 -26.76
C ALA A 215 28.55 -16.00 -26.61
N ASN A 216 28.22 -17.19 -26.09
CA ASN A 216 29.18 -18.25 -25.81
C ASN A 216 29.21 -19.36 -26.88
N ASP A 217 28.35 -19.30 -27.91
CA ASP A 217 28.27 -20.32 -28.98
C ASP A 217 29.05 -19.93 -30.26
N GLY A 218 30.02 -19.02 -30.11
CA GLY A 218 30.99 -18.67 -31.16
C GLY A 218 32.17 -19.65 -31.20
N SER A 219 31.94 -20.84 -31.76
CA SER A 219 32.92 -21.88 -32.13
C SER A 219 34.37 -21.41 -32.36
N GLY A 220 35.28 -21.82 -31.48
CA GLY A 220 36.71 -22.00 -31.75
C GLY A 220 37.59 -21.77 -30.51
N MET A 221 38.29 -22.84 -30.05
CA MET A 221 39.29 -22.90 -28.95
C MET A 221 38.79 -23.48 -27.60
N LEU A 222 38.19 -24.68 -27.60
CA LEU A 222 37.74 -25.40 -26.38
C LEU A 222 38.77 -26.39 -25.81
N ASP A 223 40.06 -26.04 -25.76
CA ASP A 223 41.06 -26.90 -25.06
C ASP A 223 41.89 -26.14 -24.01
N GLU A 224 41.97 -24.80 -24.04
CA GLU A 224 42.76 -24.01 -23.07
C GLU A 224 41.95 -23.63 -21.81
N ASP A 225 40.65 -23.38 -21.95
CA ASP A 225 39.82 -22.86 -20.85
C ASP A 225 39.44 -23.91 -19.79
N GLU A 226 39.41 -25.21 -20.16
CA GLU A 226 39.11 -26.27 -19.19
C GLU A 226 40.32 -26.55 -18.27
N GLU A 227 41.54 -26.43 -18.79
CA GLU A 227 42.76 -26.47 -17.98
C GLU A 227 42.84 -25.27 -17.04
N ASP A 228 42.52 -24.06 -17.51
CA ASP A 228 42.55 -22.85 -16.67
C ASP A 228 41.46 -22.85 -15.60
N LEU A 229 40.25 -23.36 -15.90
CA LEU A 229 39.19 -23.53 -14.91
C LEU A 229 39.56 -24.58 -13.85
N GLN A 230 40.17 -25.70 -14.25
CA GLN A 230 40.70 -26.70 -13.31
C GLN A 230 41.85 -26.13 -12.47
N ARG A 231 42.69 -25.28 -13.06
CA ARG A 231 43.78 -24.59 -12.34
C ARG A 231 43.24 -23.60 -11.33
N ALA A 232 42.23 -22.81 -11.67
CA ALA A 232 41.57 -21.87 -10.78
C ALA A 232 40.89 -22.57 -9.60
N LEU A 233 40.16 -23.66 -9.86
CA LEU A 233 39.54 -24.47 -8.81
C LEU A 233 40.57 -25.17 -7.91
N ALA A 234 41.72 -25.59 -8.46
CA ALA A 234 42.81 -26.16 -7.69
C ALA A 234 43.53 -25.11 -6.82
N LEU A 235 43.76 -23.90 -7.35
CA LEU A 235 44.34 -22.77 -6.62
C LEU A 235 43.41 -22.29 -5.50
N SER A 236 42.11 -22.19 -5.74
CA SER A 236 41.12 -21.90 -4.70
C SER A 236 41.02 -22.99 -3.63
N ARG A 237 41.42 -24.23 -3.94
CA ARG A 237 41.48 -25.32 -2.97
C ARG A 237 42.80 -25.36 -2.19
N GLN A 238 43.81 -24.60 -2.62
CA GLN A 238 45.14 -24.54 -2.00
C GLN A 238 45.35 -23.25 -1.18
N GLU A 239 44.64 -22.15 -1.48
CA GLU A 239 44.60 -20.94 -0.64
C GLU A 239 43.55 -21.01 0.47
N ILE A 240 43.48 -22.16 1.12
CA ILE A 240 42.66 -22.38 2.31
C ILE A 240 43.55 -23.11 3.32
N ASP A 241 44.65 -22.46 3.73
CA ASP A 241 45.23 -22.69 5.05
C ASP A 241 44.29 -22.06 6.10
N LEU A 242 43.07 -22.62 6.19
CA LEU A 242 42.08 -22.31 7.24
C LEU A 242 42.37 -23.10 8.52
N GLU A 243 43.61 -23.08 8.99
CA GLU A 243 43.92 -23.58 10.34
C GLU A 243 43.82 -22.48 11.42
N ASP A 244 43.94 -21.20 11.05
CA ASP A 244 43.92 -20.11 12.04
C ASP A 244 42.52 -19.53 12.33
N GLU A 245 41.60 -19.46 11.35
CA GLU A 245 40.30 -18.80 11.58
C GLU A 245 39.31 -19.65 12.39
N GLU A 246 39.35 -20.99 12.29
CA GLU A 246 38.49 -21.88 13.08
C GLU A 246 38.90 -21.87 14.57
N ALA A 247 40.20 -21.70 14.86
CA ALA A 247 40.71 -21.61 16.23
C ALA A 247 40.29 -20.30 16.91
N ASP A 248 40.33 -19.18 16.19
CA ASP A 248 39.92 -17.88 16.69
C ASP A 248 38.40 -17.77 16.85
N LEU A 249 37.64 -18.36 15.93
CA LEU A 249 36.17 -18.44 16.05
C LEU A 249 35.75 -19.27 17.28
N ARG A 250 36.41 -20.40 17.53
CA ARG A 250 36.18 -21.22 18.74
C ARG A 250 36.53 -20.48 20.02
N ARG A 251 37.62 -19.71 20.02
CA ARG A 251 38.04 -18.92 21.19
C ARG A 251 37.05 -17.79 21.51
N ALA A 252 36.54 -17.11 20.49
CA ALA A 252 35.54 -16.04 20.63
C ALA A 252 34.19 -16.55 21.19
N ILE A 253 33.76 -17.75 20.77
CA ILE A 253 32.53 -18.39 21.28
C ILE A 253 32.70 -18.79 22.75
N GLN A 254 33.87 -19.33 23.12
CA GLN A 254 34.14 -19.74 24.50
C GLN A 254 34.21 -18.56 25.48
N LEU A 255 34.79 -17.44 25.05
CA LEU A 255 34.83 -16.19 25.83
C LEU A 255 33.42 -15.60 26.03
N SER A 256 32.54 -15.75 25.04
CA SER A 256 31.14 -15.29 25.13
C SER A 256 30.29 -16.14 26.08
N MET A 257 30.56 -17.44 26.21
CA MET A 257 29.83 -18.32 27.13
C MET A 257 30.30 -18.23 28.60
N GLN A 258 31.51 -17.74 28.87
CA GLN A 258 32.01 -17.56 30.25
C GLN A 258 31.60 -16.22 30.88
N GLY A 259 30.99 -15.31 30.11
CA GLY A 259 30.59 -13.97 30.54
C GLY A 259 29.29 -13.88 31.36
N THR A 260 28.84 -14.94 32.05
CA THR A 260 27.67 -14.86 32.94
C THR A 260 27.91 -15.61 34.26
N SER A 261 28.72 -15.01 35.14
CA SER A 261 28.51 -15.00 36.61
C SER A 261 29.72 -14.39 37.32
N ARG A 262 29.60 -13.13 37.76
CA ARG A 262 30.02 -12.66 39.10
C ARG A 262 29.61 -11.19 39.29
N ASN A 263 28.75 -10.96 40.27
CA ASN A 263 28.37 -9.65 40.79
C ASN A 263 29.57 -8.95 41.49
N ILE A 264 29.49 -7.60 41.54
CA ILE A 264 29.97 -6.64 42.56
C ILE A 264 30.87 -5.51 42.02
N CYS A 265 30.27 -4.30 41.99
CA CYS A 265 30.72 -2.99 42.50
C CYS A 265 31.98 -2.29 41.95
N GLN A 266 31.78 -0.97 41.69
CA GLN A 266 32.75 0.14 41.63
C GLN A 266 33.76 0.17 40.47
N ASP A 267 33.52 1.04 39.48
CA ASP A 267 34.18 2.35 39.40
C ASP A 267 33.70 3.15 38.19
N ILE A 268 33.38 4.43 38.42
CA ILE A 268 33.07 5.42 37.38
C ILE A 268 34.41 6.05 36.93
N PRO A 269 34.58 6.31 35.63
CA PRO A 269 34.84 7.70 35.25
C PRO A 269 33.82 8.19 34.21
N GLN A 270 33.25 9.35 34.51
CA GLN A 270 32.39 10.12 33.63
C GLN A 270 33.07 10.35 32.28
N THR A 271 32.43 9.93 31.19
CA THR A 271 32.68 10.52 29.87
C THR A 271 31.37 11.14 29.39
N SER A 272 31.48 12.43 29.10
CA SER A 272 30.41 13.34 28.76
C SER A 272 29.59 12.79 27.59
N GLY A 273 28.34 12.40 27.86
CA GLY A 273 27.37 12.11 26.82
C GLY A 273 27.00 13.40 26.09
N THR A 274 27.68 13.71 25.00
CA THR A 274 27.18 14.66 24.02
C THR A 274 25.97 14.03 23.35
N HIS A 275 24.78 14.50 23.73
CA HIS A 275 23.51 14.17 23.09
C HIS A 275 23.51 14.77 21.68
N LEU A 276 24.11 14.05 20.73
CA LEU A 276 24.14 14.43 19.31
C LEU A 276 22.71 14.55 18.81
N THR A 277 22.39 15.72 18.27
CA THR A 277 21.09 16.01 17.69
C THR A 277 20.89 15.19 16.42
N SER A 278 19.62 14.93 16.06
CA SER A 278 19.25 14.15 14.87
C SER A 278 19.85 14.71 13.58
N GLU A 279 20.09 16.02 13.51
CA GLU A 279 20.76 16.68 12.39
C GLU A 279 22.25 16.36 12.30
N GLU A 280 22.96 16.24 13.42
CA GLU A 280 24.39 15.88 13.42
C GLU A 280 24.60 14.42 13.01
N LEU A 281 23.70 13.52 13.42
CA LEU A 281 23.68 12.13 12.98
C LEU A 281 23.41 12.00 11.47
N ARG A 282 22.50 12.83 10.95
CA ARG A 282 22.21 12.88 9.51
C ARG A 282 23.42 13.37 8.71
N LYS A 283 24.04 14.48 9.14
CA LYS A 283 25.24 15.02 8.48
C LYS A 283 26.41 14.05 8.47
N ARG A 284 26.57 13.27 9.56
CA ARG A 284 27.63 12.26 9.66
C ARG A 284 27.39 11.05 8.76
N ARG A 285 26.12 10.69 8.53
CA ARG A 285 25.74 9.65 7.55
C ARG A 285 25.94 10.14 6.13
N GLU A 286 25.54 11.36 5.81
CA GLU A 286 25.74 11.97 4.49
C GLU A 286 27.24 12.04 4.14
N ALA A 287 28.10 12.49 5.05
CA ALA A 287 29.55 12.51 4.85
C ALA A 287 30.17 11.11 4.67
N TYR A 288 29.62 10.09 5.32
CA TYR A 288 30.09 8.70 5.14
C TYR A 288 29.76 8.18 3.74
N PHE A 289 28.55 8.46 3.24
CA PHE A 289 28.16 8.10 1.88
C PHE A 289 28.95 8.87 0.81
N GLU A 290 29.27 10.14 1.05
CA GLU A 290 30.03 10.96 0.10
C GLU A 290 31.49 10.48 -0.01
N ASN A 291 32.12 10.11 1.12
CA ASN A 291 33.46 9.52 1.14
C ASN A 291 33.50 8.13 0.46
N HIS A 292 32.49 7.28 0.70
CA HIS A 292 32.41 5.96 0.04
C HIS A 292 32.07 6.07 -1.45
N SER A 293 31.36 7.12 -1.87
CA SER A 293 31.11 7.37 -3.28
C SER A 293 32.35 7.89 -4.02
N SER A 294 33.28 8.54 -3.30
CA SER A 294 34.54 9.05 -3.86
C SER A 294 35.57 7.93 -4.05
N GLU A 295 35.65 6.95 -3.14
CA GLU A 295 36.55 5.79 -3.28
C GLU A 295 36.16 4.85 -4.44
N VAL A 296 34.88 4.83 -4.85
CA VAL A 296 34.40 4.02 -5.98
C VAL A 296 34.74 4.64 -7.35
N TYR A 297 35.10 5.93 -7.40
CA TYR A 297 35.41 6.63 -8.65
C TYR A 297 36.91 6.84 -8.93
N GLU A 298 37.82 6.53 -7.99
CA GLU A 298 39.28 6.61 -8.21
C GLU A 298 39.95 5.27 -8.58
N GLY A 299 39.17 4.18 -8.73
CA GLY A 299 39.68 2.84 -9.07
C GLY A 299 39.60 2.44 -10.55
N LYS A 300 39.57 3.40 -11.49
CA LYS A 300 39.66 3.11 -12.93
C LYS A 300 40.57 4.10 -13.65
N PHE A 301 41.87 3.83 -13.60
CA PHE A 301 42.79 3.96 -14.74
C PHE A 301 43.92 2.95 -14.57
#